data_AF-A0AAJ1TRU9-F1
#
_entry.id   AF-A0AAJ1TRU9-F1
#
_cell.length_a   1.000
_cell.length_b   1.000
_cell.length_c   1.000
_cell.angle_alpha   90.00
_cell.angle_beta   90.00
_cell.angle_gamma   90.00
#
_symmetry.space_group_name_H-M   'P 1'
#
loop_
_entity.id
_entity.type
_entity.pdbx_description
1 polymer ?
#
loop_
_entity_poly.entity_id
_entity_poly.type
_entity_poly.pdbx_seq_one_letter_code
_entity_poly.pdbx_strand_id
1 'polypeptide(L)'
;MALSEPVHAIRRLGAAAQVGAIVMAEQAIDTYLDGCRRPDDRATALDILLRDLARLRLLEPDLDGFIGEVERYIDLLHRDLSRRAA
;
A
#
# COMPACT_ATOMS: atom_id res chain seq x y z
N MET A 1 -5.37 11.62 13.32
CA MET A 1 -4.65 10.33 13.18
C MET A 1 -3.73 10.48 11.99
N ALA A 2 -2.43 10.30 12.19
CA ALA A 2 -1.43 10.37 11.13
C ALA A 2 -1.62 9.21 10.14
N LEU A 3 -1.29 9.41 8.87
CA LEU A 3 -1.23 8.33 7.87
C LEU A 3 -0.07 7.40 8.24
N SER A 4 -0.18 6.11 7.92
CA SER A 4 0.92 5.17 8.05
C SER A 4 2.14 5.59 7.19
N GLU A 5 3.34 5.27 7.68
CA GLU A 5 4.61 5.64 7.03
C GLU A 5 4.69 5.26 5.53
N PRO A 6 4.19 4.08 5.09
CA PRO A 6 4.18 3.72 3.67
C PRO A 6 3.26 4.62 2.85
N VAL A 7 2.10 5.01 3.39
CA VAL A 7 1.15 5.90 2.68
C VAL A 7 1.71 7.32 2.53
N HIS A 8 2.52 7.78 3.48
CA HIS A 8 3.28 9.02 3.32
C HIS A 8 4.33 8.93 2.19
N ALA A 9 4.98 7.77 2.01
CA ALA A 9 5.89 7.54 0.89
C ALA A 9 5.14 7.50 -0.45
N ILE A 10 4.04 6.75 -0.52
CA ILE A 10 3.17 6.62 -1.70
C ILE A 10 2.68 8.00 -2.15
N ARG A 11 2.19 8.83 -1.23
CA ARG A 11 1.76 10.19 -1.53
C ARG A 11 2.88 11.05 -2.14
N ARG A 12 4.09 11.00 -1.58
CA ARG A 12 5.24 11.74 -2.13
C ARG A 12 5.62 11.28 -3.53
N LEU A 13 5.58 9.96 -3.78
CA LEU A 13 5.90 9.37 -5.07
C LEU A 13 4.87 9.75 -6.13
N GLY A 14 3.58 9.71 -5.80
CA GLY A 14 2.50 10.14 -6.66
C GLY A 14 2.60 11.62 -7.02
N ALA A 15 2.84 12.49 -6.04
CA ALA A 15 2.98 13.93 -6.25
C ALA A 15 4.21 14.32 -7.09
N ALA A 16 5.27 13.51 -7.08
CA ALA A 16 6.48 13.75 -7.86
C ALA A 16 6.35 13.34 -9.34
N ALA A 17 5.26 12.66 -9.73
CA ALA A 17 5.03 12.11 -11.08
C ALA A 17 6.26 11.34 -11.63
N GLN A 18 6.99 10.66 -10.74
CA GLN A 18 8.25 10.03 -11.07
C GLN A 18 8.02 8.73 -11.85
N VAL A 19 8.73 8.55 -12.96
CA VAL A 19 8.74 7.28 -13.71
C VAL A 19 9.22 6.17 -12.76
N GLY A 20 8.40 5.13 -12.58
CA GLY A 20 8.68 4.04 -11.63
C GLY A 20 8.11 4.23 -10.22
N ALA A 21 7.32 5.29 -9.98
CA ALA A 21 6.66 5.52 -8.69
C ALA A 21 5.85 4.31 -8.18
N ILE A 22 5.25 3.53 -9.08
CA ILE A 22 4.48 2.32 -8.73
C ILE A 22 5.43 1.27 -8.14
N VAL A 23 6.53 0.94 -8.84
CA VAL A 23 7.52 -0.02 -8.37
C VAL A 23 8.12 0.41 -7.01
N MET A 24 8.34 1.70 -6.81
CA MET A 24 8.81 2.22 -5.52
C MET A 24 7.76 2.10 -4.41
N ALA A 25 6.47 2.28 -4.73
CA ALA A 25 5.38 2.06 -3.79
C ALA A 25 5.24 0.58 -3.41
N GLU A 26 5.31 -0.32 -4.39
CA GLU A 26 5.32 -1.77 -4.18
C GLU A 26 6.48 -2.17 -3.25
N GLN A 27 7.69 -1.70 -3.54
CA GLN A 27 8.89 -1.96 -2.71
C GLN A 27 8.73 -1.45 -1.27
N ALA A 28 8.09 -0.28 -1.09
CA ALA A 28 7.83 0.28 0.24
C ALA A 28 6.82 -0.58 1.04
N ILE A 29 5.80 -1.12 0.37
CA ILE A 29 4.82 -2.04 0.95
C ILE A 29 5.51 -3.35 1.33
N ASP A 30 6.33 -3.93 0.45
CA ASP A 30 7.07 -5.15 0.74
C ASP A 30 7.99 -4.99 1.94
N THR A 31 8.75 -3.88 2.00
CA THR A 31 9.63 -3.57 3.13
C THR A 31 8.84 -3.44 4.44
N TYR A 32 7.65 -2.84 4.38
CA TYR A 32 6.76 -2.73 5.54
C TYR A 32 6.25 -4.10 6.00
N LEU A 33 5.88 -4.97 5.07
CA LEU A 33 5.42 -6.34 5.37
C LEU A 33 6.54 -7.27 5.83
N ASP A 34 7.77 -7.08 5.37
CA ASP A 34 8.94 -7.80 5.87
C ASP A 34 9.22 -7.48 7.35
N GLY A 35 8.84 -6.28 7.81
CA GLY A 35 8.84 -5.92 9.22
C GLY A 35 7.80 -6.69 10.06
N CYS A 36 6.74 -7.20 9.45
CA CYS A 36 5.70 -7.98 10.13
C CYS A 36 6.13 -9.44 10.29
N ARG A 37 6.40 -9.85 11.54
CA ARG A 37 6.91 -11.18 11.90
C ARG A 37 5.88 -12.31 11.77
N ARG A 38 4.58 -12.01 11.86
CA ARG A 38 3.52 -13.02 11.76
C ARG A 38 2.68 -12.82 10.49
N PRO A 39 2.21 -13.91 9.86
CA PRO A 39 1.33 -13.82 8.69
C PRO A 39 0.00 -13.11 9.00
N ASP A 40 -0.57 -13.31 10.19
CA ASP A 40 -1.81 -12.62 10.61
C ASP A 40 -1.61 -11.10 10.77
N ASP A 41 -0.42 -10.69 11.23
CA ASP A 41 -0.05 -9.28 11.35
C ASP A 41 0.10 -8.64 9.95
N ARG A 42 0.52 -9.41 8.94
CA ARG A 42 0.63 -8.94 7.55
C ARG A 42 -0.73 -8.66 6.92
N ALA A 43 -1.72 -9.53 7.13
CA ALA A 43 -3.08 -9.28 6.66
C ALA A 43 -3.65 -8.00 7.30
N THR A 44 -3.50 -7.87 8.62
CA THR A 44 -3.93 -6.66 9.34
C THR A 44 -3.20 -5.40 8.84
N ALA A 45 -1.90 -5.50 8.56
CA ALA A 45 -1.10 -4.41 8.02
C ALA A 45 -1.59 -3.97 6.63
N LEU A 46 -1.96 -4.91 5.77
CA LEU A 46 -2.55 -4.62 4.45
C LEU A 46 -3.91 -3.95 4.57
N ASP A 47 -4.77 -4.40 5.48
CA ASP A 47 -6.08 -3.76 5.72
C ASP A 47 -5.93 -2.30 6.17
N ILE A 48 -4.94 -2.03 7.04
CA ILE A 48 -4.60 -0.66 7.46
C ILE A 48 -4.13 0.19 6.28
N LEU A 49 -3.27 -0.37 5.41
CA LEU A 49 -2.81 0.32 4.21
C LEU A 49 -3.95 0.67 3.27
N LEU A 50 -4.85 -0.27 2.96
CA LEU A 50 -6.03 -0.02 2.12
C LEU A 50 -6.91 1.09 2.69
N ARG A 51 -7.11 1.09 4.01
CA ARG A 51 -7.90 2.12 4.67
C ARG A 51 -7.24 3.50 4.59
N ASP A 52 -5.92 3.58 4.75
CA ASP A 52 -5.19 4.83 4.64
C ASP A 52 -5.08 5.32 3.19
N LEU A 53 -4.98 4.41 2.21
CA LEU A 53 -5.04 4.72 0.79
C LEU A 53 -6.41 5.25 0.37
N ALA A 54 -7.50 4.64 0.84
CA ALA A 54 -8.84 5.15 0.62
C ALA A 54 -9.01 6.57 1.20
N ARG A 55 -8.39 6.85 2.36
CA ARG A 55 -8.35 8.21 2.90
C ARG A 55 -7.50 9.15 2.04
N LEU A 56 -6.35 8.69 1.54
CA LEU A 56 -5.51 9.49 0.65
C LEU A 56 -6.25 9.84 -0.64
N ARG A 57 -6.99 8.90 -1.21
CA ARG A 57 -7.84 9.08 -2.40
C ARG A 57 -8.90 10.16 -2.21
N LEU A 58 -9.47 10.26 -1.01
CA LEU A 58 -10.42 11.33 -0.66
C LEU A 58 -9.74 12.71 -0.53
N LEU A 59 -8.47 12.74 -0.13
CA LEU A 59 -7.71 13.98 0.04
C LEU A 59 -7.09 14.49 -1.26
N GLU A 60 -6.63 13.56 -2.11
CA GLU A 60 -5.89 13.84 -3.35
C GLU A 60 -6.47 12.99 -4.48
N PRO A 61 -7.63 13.36 -5.03
CA PRO A 61 -8.27 12.62 -6.12
C PRO A 61 -7.46 12.64 -7.41
N ASP A 62 -6.48 13.54 -7.55
CA ASP A 62 -5.56 13.55 -8.70
C ASP A 62 -4.65 12.31 -8.72
N LEU A 63 -4.48 11.64 -7.58
CA LEU A 63 -3.72 10.40 -7.44
C LEU A 63 -4.58 9.14 -7.61
N ASP A 64 -5.86 9.26 -7.98
CA ASP A 64 -6.81 8.14 -8.05
C ASP A 64 -6.29 6.95 -8.85
N GLY A 65 -5.75 7.21 -10.04
CA GLY A 65 -5.17 6.18 -10.91
C GLY A 65 -3.95 5.51 -10.29
N PHE A 66 -3.08 6.30 -9.64
CA PHE A 66 -1.89 5.77 -8.96
C PHE A 66 -2.25 4.93 -7.74
N ILE A 67 -3.20 5.42 -6.93
CA ILE A 67 -3.71 4.70 -5.76
C ILE A 67 -4.37 3.38 -6.20
N GLY A 68 -5.15 3.39 -7.28
CA GLY A 68 -5.79 2.18 -7.80
C GLY A 68 -4.80 1.09 -8.23
N GLU A 69 -3.63 1.45 -8.78
CA GLU A 69 -2.57 0.48 -9.09
C GLU A 69 -1.95 -0.11 -7.82
N VAL A 70 -1.73 0.73 -6.80
CA VAL A 70 -1.20 0.27 -5.50
C VAL A 70 -2.21 -0.61 -4.75
N GLU A 71 -3.49 -0.26 -4.77
CA GLU A 71 -4.59 -1.08 -4.21
C GLU A 71 -4.60 -2.46 -4.86
N ARG A 72 -4.46 -2.54 -6.19
CA ARG A 72 -4.40 -3.81 -6.92
C ARG A 72 -3.20 -4.67 -6.50
N TYR A 73 -2.04 -4.05 -6.25
CA TYR A 73 -0.88 -4.76 -5.73
C TYR A 73 -1.14 -5.35 -4.34
N ILE A 74 -1.76 -4.57 -3.45
CA ILE A 74 -2.14 -5.02 -2.11
C ILE A 74 -3.13 -6.20 -2.18
N ASP A 75 -4.12 -6.14 -3.08
CA ASP A 75 -5.08 -7.25 -3.27
C ASP A 75 -4.39 -8.55 -3.70
N LEU A 76 -3.36 -8.45 -4.56
CA LEU A 76 -2.55 -9.61 -4.96
C LEU A 76 -1.80 -10.20 -3.76
N LEU A 77 -1.19 -9.36 -2.93
CA LEU A 77 -0.53 -9.78 -1.70
C LEU A 77 -1.51 -10.44 -0.72
N HIS A 78 -2.70 -9.86 -0.56
CA HIS A 78 -3.75 -10.39 0.32
C HIS A 78 -4.19 -11.79 -0.12
N ARG A 79 -4.32 -11.98 -1.43
CA ARG A 79 -4.67 -13.28 -2.03
C ARG A 79 -3.55 -14.30 -1.89
N ASP A 80 -2.29 -13.89 -2.01
CA ASP A 80 -1.14 -14.77 -1.81
C ASP A 80 -1.00 -15.19 -0.34
N LEU A 81 -1.16 -14.26 0.60
CA LEU A 81 -1.19 -14.57 2.03
C LEU A 81 -2.32 -15.54 2.38
N SER A 82 -3.52 -15.28 1.87
CA SER A 82 -4.68 -16.16 2.06
C SER A 82 -4.45 -17.56 1.49
N ARG A 83 -3.74 -17.67 0.35
CA ARG A 83 -3.36 -18.96 -0.25
C ARG A 83 -2.32 -19.70 0.59
N ARG A 84 -1.35 -19.00 1.18
CA ARG A 84 -0.30 -19.61 2.03
C ARG A 84 -0.81 -20.04 3.41
N ALA A 85 -1.91 -19.43 3.88
CA ALA A 85 -2.53 -19.75 5.15
C ALA A 85 -3.49 -20.97 5.11
N ALA A 86 -3.82 -21.46 3.90
CA ALA A 86 -4.68 -22.63 3.65
C ALA A 86 -3.86 -23.92 3.50
#